data_AF-I0RAB9-F1
#
_entry.id   AF-I0RAB9-F1
#
_cell.length_a   1.000
_cell.length_b   1.000
_cell.length_c   1.000
_cell.angle_alpha   90.00
_cell.angle_beta   90.00
_cell.angle_gamma   90.00
#
_symmetry.space_group_name_H-M   'P 1'
#
loop_
_entity.id
_entity.type
_entity.pdbx_description
1 polymer ?
#
loop_
_entity_poly.entity_id
_entity_poly.type
_entity_poly.pdbx_seq_one_letter_code
_entity_poly.pdbx_strand_id
1 'polypeptide(L)'
;MKGQQITNIRKAVCIMANELKKLGYSMSAAFKKAWGRIKNSMTVRATGVSFGNRQEILQFIAKFKREDLYITLEREQANIIDCNAIRVIVHIKPLQKKAFIGYIPKGLSNELAKVIDKGLSVKADLLGVIGGYAYKENYGALLNIAI
;
A
#
# COMPACT_ATOMS: atom_id res chain seq x y z
N MET A 1 0.45 26.40 -8.79
CA MET A 1 0.19 24.95 -8.61
C MET A 1 1.42 24.03 -8.73
N LYS A 2 2.44 24.31 -9.57
CA LYS A 2 3.63 23.44 -9.71
C LYS A 2 4.57 23.37 -8.48
N GLY A 3 4.71 24.46 -7.71
CA GLY A 3 5.61 24.52 -6.54
C GLY A 3 5.18 23.67 -5.34
N GLN A 4 3.87 23.52 -5.11
CA GLN A 4 3.31 22.71 -4.02
C GLN A 4 3.67 21.22 -4.17
N GLN A 5 3.61 20.73 -5.42
CA GLN A 5 3.89 19.34 -5.76
C GLN A 5 5.36 18.97 -5.53
N ILE A 6 6.30 19.84 -5.96
CA ILE A 6 7.74 19.65 -5.72
C ILE A 6 8.05 19.63 -4.22
N THR A 7 7.40 20.50 -3.45
CA THR A 7 7.58 20.58 -2.01
C THR A 7 7.09 19.30 -1.31
N ASN A 8 5.95 18.76 -1.73
CA ASN A 8 5.40 17.51 -1.21
C ASN A 8 6.30 16.31 -1.52
N ILE A 9 6.83 16.24 -2.75
CA ILE A 9 7.81 15.21 -3.15
C ILE A 9 9.04 15.26 -2.25
N ARG A 10 9.66 16.44 -2.09
CA ARG A 10 10.86 16.59 -1.23
C ARG A 10 10.58 16.20 0.22
N LYS A 11 9.42 16.61 0.76
CA LYS A 11 8.98 16.21 2.11
C LYS A 11 8.84 14.70 2.24
N ALA A 12 8.16 14.05 1.28
CA ALA A 12 8.02 12.60 1.26
C ALA A 12 9.38 11.91 1.23
N VAL A 13 10.31 12.37 0.37
CA VAL A 13 11.66 11.81 0.26
C VAL A 13 12.39 11.90 1.59
N CYS A 14 12.39 13.07 2.23
CA CYS A 14 13.06 13.25 3.51
C CYS A 14 12.45 12.38 4.61
N ILE A 15 11.12 12.26 4.66
CA ILE A 15 10.44 11.40 5.64
C ILE A 15 10.83 9.93 5.42
N MET A 16 10.69 9.41 4.20
CA MET A 16 11.02 8.00 3.90
C MET A 16 12.51 7.71 4.12
N ALA A 17 13.40 8.62 3.72
CA ALA A 17 14.84 8.47 3.94
C ALA A 17 15.20 8.42 5.43
N ASN A 18 14.56 9.25 6.27
CA ASN A 18 14.79 9.22 7.71
C ASN A 18 14.33 7.90 8.35
N GLU A 19 13.19 7.35 7.92
CA GLU A 19 12.74 6.03 8.40
C GLU A 19 13.65 4.91 7.92
N LEU A 20 14.10 4.94 6.66
CA LEU A 20 15.12 4.01 6.15
C LEU A 20 16.43 4.12 6.94
N LYS A 21 16.86 5.33 7.33
CA LYS A 21 18.07 5.51 8.14
C LYS A 21 17.96 4.80 9.50
N LYS A 22 16.78 4.85 10.14
CA LYS A 22 16.51 4.13 11.40
C LYS A 22 16.57 2.61 11.24
N LEU A 23 16.30 2.10 10.05
CA LEU A 23 16.43 0.68 9.70
C LEU A 23 17.88 0.25 9.38
N GLY A 24 18.87 1.11 9.59
CA GLY A 24 20.29 0.80 9.44
C GLY A 24 20.91 1.15 8.09
N TYR A 25 20.15 1.73 7.16
CA TYR A 25 20.72 2.18 5.88
C TYR A 25 21.72 3.34 6.08
N SER A 26 22.73 3.47 5.21
CA SER A 26 23.52 4.69 5.13
C SER A 26 22.64 5.84 4.64
N MET A 27 23.00 7.10 4.97
CA MET A 27 22.19 8.26 4.57
C MET A 27 22.04 8.33 3.04
N SER A 28 23.14 8.13 2.31
CA SER A 28 23.13 8.10 0.83
C SER A 28 22.22 6.99 0.29
N ALA A 29 22.30 5.78 0.85
CA ALA A 29 21.46 4.66 0.42
C ALA A 29 19.96 4.90 0.72
N ALA A 30 19.66 5.47 1.89
CA ALA A 30 18.30 5.80 2.30
C ALA A 30 17.66 6.82 1.35
N PHE A 31 18.37 7.90 1.03
CA PHE A 31 17.87 8.92 0.08
C PHE A 31 17.72 8.36 -1.34
N LYS A 32 18.67 7.57 -1.84
CA LYS A 32 18.56 6.94 -3.17
C LYS A 32 17.33 6.02 -3.25
N LYS A 33 17.10 5.22 -2.20
CA LYS A 33 15.96 4.29 -2.13
C LYS A 33 14.63 5.03 -2.00
N ALA A 34 14.55 6.04 -1.13
CA ALA A 34 13.36 6.90 -1.00
C ALA A 34 13.02 7.62 -2.31
N TRP A 35 14.03 8.19 -2.97
CA TRP A 35 13.85 8.85 -4.27
C TRP A 35 13.35 7.88 -5.34
N GLY A 36 13.93 6.68 -5.42
CA GLY A 36 13.48 5.65 -6.35
C GLY A 36 12.02 5.23 -6.14
N ARG A 37 11.57 5.20 -4.87
CA ARG A 37 10.19 4.86 -4.49
C ARG A 37 9.16 5.97 -4.73
N ILE A 38 9.59 7.22 -4.79
CA ILE A 38 8.70 8.36 -5.05
C ILE A 38 8.66 8.71 -6.53
N LYS A 39 9.81 8.63 -7.21
CA LYS A 39 9.89 8.89 -8.65
C LYS A 39 9.19 7.80 -9.46
N ASN A 40 9.29 6.56 -9.02
CA ASN A 40 8.63 5.41 -9.63
C ASN A 40 7.47 4.98 -8.75
N SER A 41 6.43 4.38 -9.32
CA SER A 41 5.43 3.71 -8.51
C SER A 41 5.96 2.37 -8.00
N MET A 42 5.42 1.90 -6.88
CA MET A 42 5.87 0.68 -6.22
C MET A 42 4.84 -0.43 -6.39
N THR A 43 5.23 -1.48 -7.11
CA THR A 43 4.44 -2.71 -7.18
C THR A 43 4.70 -3.57 -5.95
N VAL A 44 3.67 -3.81 -5.15
CA VAL A 44 3.74 -4.62 -3.94
C VAL A 44 2.60 -5.62 -3.85
N ARG A 45 2.85 -6.73 -3.15
CA ARG A 45 1.79 -7.68 -2.79
C ARG A 45 1.21 -7.29 -1.43
N ALA A 46 -0.11 -7.27 -1.31
CA ALA A 46 -0.76 -7.13 -0.01
C ALA A 46 -0.39 -8.31 0.90
N THR A 47 -0.16 -8.03 2.17
CA THR A 47 0.21 -9.02 3.20
C THR A 47 -0.97 -9.32 4.11
N GLY A 48 -0.94 -10.50 4.74
CA GLY A 48 -2.07 -10.97 5.53
C GLY A 48 -3.33 -11.00 4.68
N VAL A 49 -3.27 -11.72 3.55
CA VAL A 49 -4.42 -11.99 2.69
C VAL A 49 -5.07 -13.34 3.01
N SER A 50 -4.37 -14.19 3.78
CA SER A 50 -4.80 -15.58 4.06
C SER A 50 -5.57 -15.76 5.37
N PHE A 51 -5.59 -14.76 6.26
CA PHE A 51 -6.34 -14.87 7.52
C PHE A 51 -7.82 -14.47 7.38
N GLY A 52 -8.67 -15.04 8.25
CA GLY A 52 -10.10 -14.78 8.25
C GLY A 52 -10.74 -15.08 6.90
N ASN A 53 -11.77 -14.32 6.54
CA ASN A 53 -12.51 -14.47 5.28
C ASN A 53 -11.86 -13.76 4.07
N ARG A 54 -10.60 -13.32 4.17
CA ARG A 54 -9.97 -12.52 3.11
C ARG A 54 -9.74 -13.29 1.80
N GLN A 55 -9.55 -14.62 1.86
CA GLN A 55 -9.44 -15.45 0.65
C GLN A 55 -10.75 -15.49 -0.14
N GLU A 56 -11.88 -15.64 0.54
CA GLU A 56 -13.21 -15.59 -0.07
C GLU A 56 -13.50 -14.21 -0.68
N ILE A 57 -13.13 -13.14 0.04
CA ILE A 57 -13.25 -11.76 -0.47
C ILE A 57 -12.40 -11.60 -1.74
N LEU A 58 -11.14 -12.05 -1.73
CA LEU A 58 -10.26 -11.97 -2.89
C LEU A 58 -10.79 -12.76 -4.08
N GLN A 59 -11.33 -13.97 -3.84
CA GLN A 59 -11.98 -14.78 -4.86
C GLN A 59 -13.23 -14.08 -5.43
N PHE A 60 -14.00 -13.40 -4.58
CA PHE A 60 -15.18 -12.66 -5.01
C PHE A 60 -14.82 -11.45 -5.88
N ILE A 61 -13.86 -10.62 -5.44
CA ILE A 61 -13.46 -9.42 -6.20
C ILE A 61 -12.71 -9.78 -7.50
N ALA A 62 -12.06 -10.95 -7.58
CA ALA A 62 -11.39 -11.42 -8.79
C ALA A 62 -12.34 -11.56 -10.00
N LYS A 63 -13.65 -11.67 -9.77
CA LYS A 63 -14.67 -11.74 -10.81
C LYS A 63 -15.03 -10.38 -11.41
N PHE A 64 -14.64 -9.28 -10.77
CA PHE A 64 -14.95 -7.93 -11.22
C PHE A 64 -13.88 -7.40 -12.17
N LYS A 65 -14.28 -6.50 -13.06
CA LYS A 65 -13.32 -5.79 -13.91
C LYS A 65 -12.52 -4.81 -13.05
N ARG A 66 -11.28 -4.57 -13.44
CA ARG A 66 -10.39 -3.65 -12.72
C ARG A 66 -10.95 -2.22 -12.64
N GLU A 67 -11.64 -1.76 -13.66
CA GLU A 67 -12.28 -0.45 -13.72
C GLU A 67 -13.38 -0.25 -12.67
N ASP A 68 -13.99 -1.35 -12.22
CA ASP A 68 -15.02 -1.38 -11.17
C ASP A 68 -14.43 -1.39 -9.76
N LEU A 69 -13.11 -1.55 -9.64
CA LEU A 69 -12.40 -1.66 -8.38
C LEU A 69 -11.48 -0.47 -8.17
N TYR A 70 -11.46 0.06 -6.95
CA TYR A 70 -10.43 1.01 -6.52
C TYR A 70 -10.01 0.75 -5.09
N ILE A 71 -8.82 1.23 -4.72
CA ILE A 71 -8.22 0.97 -3.41
C ILE A 71 -8.15 2.27 -2.62
N THR A 72 -8.45 2.17 -1.33
CA THR A 72 -8.07 3.19 -0.34
C THR A 72 -7.14 2.58 0.69
N LEU A 73 -6.21 3.40 1.17
CA LEU A 73 -5.31 3.07 2.25
C LEU A 73 -5.80 3.75 3.53
N GLU A 74 -6.01 2.97 4.58
CA GLU A 74 -6.43 3.48 5.88
C GLU A 74 -5.37 3.16 6.93
N ARG A 75 -4.98 4.16 7.72
CA ARG A 75 -4.05 3.95 8.84
C ARG A 75 -4.76 3.23 9.98
N GLU A 76 -4.05 2.32 10.63
CA GLU A 76 -4.52 1.62 11.83
C GLU A 76 -3.51 1.82 12.96
N GLN A 77 -3.47 3.02 13.55
CA GLN A 77 -2.50 3.37 14.60
C GLN A 77 -2.69 2.55 15.89
N ALA A 78 -3.91 2.11 16.16
CA ALA A 78 -4.26 1.30 17.33
C ALA A 78 -3.91 -0.20 17.18
N ASN A 79 -3.26 -0.59 16.09
CA ASN A 79 -2.84 -1.97 15.89
C ASN A 79 -1.78 -2.37 16.92
N ILE A 80 -2.06 -3.42 17.68
CA ILE A 80 -1.23 -3.91 18.79
C ILE A 80 0.11 -4.51 18.34
N ILE A 81 0.22 -4.95 17.08
CA ILE A 81 1.45 -5.59 16.53
C ILE A 81 2.31 -4.56 15.79
N ASP A 82 1.69 -3.63 15.07
CA ASP A 82 2.38 -2.63 14.26
C ASP A 82 1.60 -1.31 14.19
N CYS A 83 2.01 -0.29 14.95
CA CYS A 83 1.39 1.03 14.93
C CYS A 83 1.54 1.77 13.57
N ASN A 84 2.42 1.28 12.69
CA ASN A 84 2.56 1.77 11.32
C ASN A 84 1.69 0.97 10.34
N ALA A 85 0.80 0.08 10.80
CA ALA A 85 -0.07 -0.70 9.92
C ALA A 85 -0.94 0.18 9.02
N ILE A 86 -1.02 -0.21 7.74
CA ILE A 86 -1.85 0.45 6.73
C ILE A 86 -2.74 -0.63 6.11
N ARG A 87 -4.04 -0.50 6.34
CA ARG A 87 -5.07 -1.38 5.80
C ARG A 87 -5.29 -1.06 4.33
N VAL A 88 -5.45 -2.12 3.55
CA VAL A 88 -5.82 -2.07 2.14
C VAL A 88 -7.30 -2.38 2.05
N ILE A 89 -8.07 -1.40 1.59
CA ILE A 89 -9.51 -1.52 1.42
C ILE A 89 -9.83 -1.44 -0.06
N VAL A 90 -10.51 -2.45 -0.57
CA VAL A 90 -11.05 -2.45 -1.92
C VAL A 90 -12.49 -1.95 -1.90
N HIS A 91 -12.81 -1.08 -2.84
CA HIS A 91 -14.15 -0.59 -3.09
C HIS A 91 -14.64 -1.16 -4.42
N ILE A 92 -15.86 -1.66 -4.42
CA ILE A 92 -16.52 -2.29 -5.55
C ILE A 92 -17.61 -1.34 -6.04
N LYS A 93 -17.32 -0.56 -7.10
CA LYS A 93 -18.21 0.52 -7.57
C LYS A 93 -19.63 0.03 -7.88
N PRO A 94 -19.85 -1.09 -8.61
CA PRO A 94 -21.19 -1.53 -8.96
C PRO A 94 -22.07 -1.90 -7.76
N LEU A 95 -21.43 -2.31 -6.65
CA LEU A 95 -22.13 -2.75 -5.44
C LEU A 95 -22.16 -1.68 -4.34
N GLN A 96 -21.42 -0.57 -4.51
CA GLN A 96 -21.17 0.44 -3.48
C GLN A 96 -20.70 -0.15 -2.14
N LYS A 97 -19.98 -1.28 -2.21
CA LYS A 97 -19.45 -2.00 -1.04
C LYS A 97 -17.94 -1.84 -0.96
N LYS A 98 -17.42 -1.89 0.26
CA LYS A 98 -15.99 -1.92 0.53
C LYS A 98 -15.62 -3.12 1.39
N ALA A 99 -14.44 -3.66 1.17
CA ALA A 99 -13.93 -4.81 1.90
C ALA A 99 -12.45 -4.62 2.26
N PHE A 100 -12.09 -5.07 3.45
CA PHE A 100 -10.71 -5.10 3.91
C PHE A 100 -10.02 -6.37 3.38
N ILE A 101 -8.95 -6.21 2.61
CA ILE A 101 -8.30 -7.34 1.90
C ILE A 101 -6.91 -7.70 2.44
N GLY A 102 -6.31 -6.84 3.27
CA GLY A 102 -5.00 -7.10 3.86
C GLY A 102 -4.27 -5.82 4.22
N TYR A 103 -2.96 -5.92 4.43
CA TYR A 103 -2.10 -4.81 4.83
C TYR A 103 -1.01 -4.51 3.81
N ILE A 104 -0.54 -3.27 3.78
CA ILE A 104 0.74 -2.93 3.16
C ILE A 104 1.87 -3.69 3.89
N PRO A 105 2.85 -4.26 3.16
CA PRO A 105 3.98 -4.95 3.79
C PRO A 105 4.67 -4.08 4.84
N LYS A 106 5.00 -4.67 6.00
CA LYS A 106 5.61 -3.98 7.16
C LYS A 106 6.83 -3.11 6.80
N GLY A 107 7.69 -3.61 5.92
CA GLY A 107 8.88 -2.88 5.49
C GLY A 107 8.57 -1.57 4.75
N LEU A 108 7.43 -1.50 4.06
CA LEU A 108 6.98 -0.30 3.36
C LEU A 108 6.02 0.54 4.22
N SER A 109 5.21 -0.09 5.06
CA SER A 109 4.27 0.60 5.96
C SER A 109 5.00 1.53 6.94
N ASN A 110 6.18 1.16 7.43
CA ASN A 110 7.01 2.00 8.30
C ASN A 110 7.30 3.39 7.71
N GLU A 111 7.58 3.45 6.40
CA GLU A 111 7.86 4.70 5.69
C GLU A 111 6.57 5.43 5.30
N LEU A 112 5.62 4.71 4.70
CA LEU A 112 4.37 5.29 4.20
C LEU A 112 3.48 5.81 5.33
N ALA A 113 3.48 5.16 6.49
CA ALA A 113 2.73 5.60 7.65
C ALA A 113 3.08 7.04 8.02
N LYS A 114 4.39 7.35 8.09
CA LYS A 114 4.86 8.70 8.42
C LYS A 114 4.55 9.71 7.33
N VAL A 115 4.56 9.30 6.07
CA VAL A 115 4.15 10.15 4.94
C VAL A 115 2.67 10.52 5.07
N ILE A 116 1.80 9.53 5.31
CA ILE A 116 0.35 9.74 5.50
C ILE A 116 0.08 10.57 6.77
N ASP A 117 0.73 10.24 7.89
CA ASP A 117 0.57 10.94 9.17
C ASP A 117 1.01 12.43 9.08
N LYS A 118 1.85 12.78 8.09
CA LYS A 118 2.25 14.17 7.77
C LYS A 118 1.34 14.86 6.75
N GLY A 119 0.21 14.23 6.39
CA GLY A 119 -0.79 14.80 5.49
C GLY A 119 -0.42 14.73 4.00
N LEU A 120 0.57 13.93 3.63
CA LEU A 120 0.91 13.70 2.22
C LEU A 120 0.02 12.59 1.65
N SER A 121 -0.49 12.82 0.45
CA SER A 121 -1.36 11.86 -0.23
C SER A 121 -0.55 10.65 -0.68
N VAL A 122 -1.03 9.45 -0.37
CA VAL A 122 -0.51 8.19 -0.90
C VAL A 122 -1.65 7.51 -1.62
N LYS A 123 -1.49 7.27 -2.91
CA LYS A 123 -2.47 6.61 -3.77
C LYS A 123 -2.10 5.14 -3.95
N ALA A 124 -3.11 4.30 -4.06
CA ALA A 124 -2.95 2.89 -4.37
C ALA A 124 -3.94 2.47 -5.45
N ASP A 125 -3.46 1.69 -6.41
CA ASP A 125 -4.27 1.07 -7.44
C ASP A 125 -4.16 -0.45 -7.33
N LEU A 126 -5.28 -1.15 -7.52
CA LEU A 126 -5.26 -2.60 -7.64
C LEU A 126 -4.76 -2.97 -9.03
N LEU A 127 -3.61 -3.64 -9.11
CA LEU A 127 -3.11 -4.18 -10.38
C LEU A 127 -3.91 -5.42 -10.82
N GLY A 128 -4.28 -6.25 -9.85
CA GLY A 128 -5.11 -7.43 -10.04
C GLY A 128 -5.09 -8.34 -8.81
N VAL A 129 -6.01 -9.29 -8.79
CA VAL A 129 -5.93 -10.46 -7.92
C VAL A 129 -5.07 -11.50 -8.63
N ILE A 130 -4.12 -12.09 -7.90
CA ILE A 130 -3.18 -13.09 -8.40
C ILE A 130 -3.35 -14.40 -7.63
N GLY A 131 -2.94 -15.52 -8.22
CA GLY A 131 -3.06 -16.84 -7.59
C GLY A 131 -4.49 -17.41 -7.66
N GLY A 132 -4.68 -18.58 -7.06
CA GLY A 132 -5.95 -19.31 -7.11
C GLY A 132 -6.21 -19.94 -8.49
N TYR A 133 -5.16 -20.32 -9.21
CA TYR A 133 -5.26 -20.97 -10.53
C TYR A 133 -5.44 -22.49 -10.40
N ALA A 134 -4.99 -23.08 -9.29
CA ALA A 134 -5.08 -24.52 -9.04
C ALA A 134 -5.66 -24.85 -7.64
N TYR A 135 -6.06 -26.11 -7.46
CA TYR A 135 -6.53 -26.62 -6.17
C TYR A 135 -5.47 -26.41 -5.08
N LYS A 136 -5.86 -25.73 -3.99
CA LYS A 136 -5.03 -25.31 -2.84
C LYS A 136 -4.11 -24.09 -3.08
N GLU A 137 -4.20 -23.41 -4.22
CA GLU A 137 -3.51 -22.11 -4.36
C GLU A 137 -4.28 -20.98 -3.66
N ASN A 138 -3.55 -20.15 -2.93
CA ASN A 138 -4.11 -18.97 -2.29
C ASN A 138 -4.16 -17.77 -3.25
N TYR A 139 -5.21 -16.98 -3.11
CA TYR A 139 -5.33 -15.68 -3.74
C TYR A 139 -4.45 -14.63 -3.04
N GLY A 140 -3.91 -13.70 -3.82
CA GLY A 140 -3.21 -12.51 -3.36
C GLY A 140 -3.68 -11.27 -4.11
N ALA A 141 -3.37 -10.09 -3.58
CA ALA A 141 -3.65 -8.82 -4.25
C ALA A 141 -2.35 -8.11 -4.60
N LEU A 142 -2.22 -7.74 -5.88
CA LEU A 142 -1.10 -6.96 -6.38
C LEU A 142 -1.51 -5.49 -6.46
N LEU A 143 -0.73 -4.61 -5.83
CA LEU A 143 -1.02 -3.19 -5.68
C LEU A 143 0.10 -2.37 -6.30
N ASN A 144 -0.27 -1.23 -6.87
CA ASN A 144 0.65 -0.18 -7.27
C ASN A 144 0.49 1.01 -6.35
N ILE A 145 1.57 1.49 -5.73
CA ILE A 145 1.54 2.59 -4.77
C ILE A 145 2.31 3.78 -5.33
N ALA A 146 1.74 4.98 -5.21
CA ALA A 146 2.33 6.23 -5.65
C ALA A 146 2.10 7.35 -4.62
N ILE A 147 2.97 8.36 -4.63
CA ILE A 147 2.95 9.52 -3.72
C ILE A 147 2.83 10.81 -4.55
#